data_AF-A0A8C1A1I8-F1
#
_entry.id   AF-A0A8C1A1I8-F1
#
_cell.length_a   1.000
_cell.length_b   1.000
_cell.length_c   1.000
_cell.angle_alpha   90.00
_cell.angle_beta   90.00
_cell.angle_gamma   90.00
#
_symmetry.space_group_name_H-M   'P 1'
#
loop_
_entity.id
_entity.type
_entity.pdbx_description
1 polymer ?
#
loop_
_entity_poly.entity_id
_entity_poly.type
_entity_poly.pdbx_seq_one_letter_code
_entity_poly.pdbx_strand_id
1 'polypeptide(L)'
;MALIKCPGYPEDTLRSLAERLPCRETQLATLLALMGQPDQYSYPSVFIYGHRATGKSHVVLSIMKDLELPHASVDCVECVSSGLLFHQVLSAFFGPDAAALLPRCPSLSDFVRLYKQMSSNSPATQTRYIILDRAERMRDMDFSLLPALLRLQELVNDNVTVILLSEIVWEKFRPNTGCFEPLLFHFPDYSKAELVQILSWDHHPSYTPELYASYINILLGVFFSVCRDLRELRHLAVLNFSKFCEPLEKGEAKESDIHKLWKNIEPHLQRAMQTVYLREVSSVQWEQQFFFSPLPVVLSAHAHIELPYYSKFLLIAAYLASFNPARTDRRFFLKSHGKIRKTNFLKKHEKTSNHLLGPKPFPLDRLMAIFYSVVDSRVAPTASIFSQISSLVTLQLLSQVGHDDQLDSPKYKCSVSLDFILAISRCVMLYVPKSVIGSGEA
;
A
#
# COMPACT_ATOMS: atom_id res chain seq x y z
N MET A 1 -1.81 -36.24 2.05
CA MET A 1 -2.89 -35.90 3.00
C MET A 1 -2.65 -36.62 4.32
N ALA A 2 -1.87 -36.01 5.20
CA ALA A 2 -1.77 -36.49 6.58
C ALA A 2 -3.12 -36.19 7.25
N LEU A 3 -3.82 -37.22 7.72
CA LEU A 3 -5.11 -37.07 8.42
C LEU A 3 -4.92 -36.19 9.65
N ILE A 4 -5.47 -34.98 9.61
CA ILE A 4 -5.56 -34.09 10.76
C ILE A 4 -6.55 -34.71 11.73
N LYS A 5 -6.07 -35.55 12.64
CA LYS A 5 -6.87 -36.09 13.74
C LYS A 5 -6.77 -35.15 14.93
N CYS A 6 -7.67 -34.18 15.00
CA CYS A 6 -7.87 -33.40 16.23
C CYS A 6 -9.11 -33.96 16.95
N PRO A 7 -8.97 -34.49 18.18
CA PRO A 7 -10.12 -34.98 18.93
C PRO A 7 -11.06 -33.81 19.26
N GLY A 8 -12.30 -33.85 18.78
CA GLY A 8 -13.32 -32.84 19.08
C GLY A 8 -14.00 -32.19 17.86
N TYR A 9 -13.46 -32.35 16.65
CA TYR A 9 -14.03 -31.79 15.43
C TYR A 9 -14.43 -32.88 14.42
N PRO A 10 -15.52 -32.69 13.65
CA PRO A 10 -15.95 -33.66 12.66
C PRO A 10 -14.93 -33.78 11.52
N GLU A 11 -14.41 -34.99 11.28
CA GLU A 11 -13.37 -35.25 10.27
C GLU A 11 -13.77 -34.78 8.87
N ASP A 12 -15.07 -34.82 8.54
CA ASP A 12 -15.59 -34.40 7.23
C ASP A 12 -15.45 -32.88 7.02
N THR A 13 -15.60 -32.08 8.08
CA THR A 13 -15.37 -30.62 8.02
C THR A 13 -13.89 -30.28 7.89
N LEU A 14 -13.01 -31.08 8.49
CA LEU A 14 -11.57 -30.91 8.36
C LEU A 14 -11.08 -31.25 6.94
N ARG A 15 -11.71 -32.23 6.29
CA ARG A 15 -11.44 -32.57 4.88
C ARG A 15 -11.90 -31.48 3.93
N SER A 16 -13.12 -30.95 4.10
CA SER A 16 -13.61 -29.85 3.26
C SER A 16 -12.79 -28.57 3.46
N LEU A 17 -12.31 -28.31 4.69
CA LEU A 17 -11.38 -27.22 4.99
C LEU A 17 -10.02 -27.41 4.28
N ALA A 18 -9.46 -28.61 4.33
CA ALA A 18 -8.19 -28.93 3.67
C ALA A 18 -8.30 -28.81 2.14
N GLU A 19 -9.45 -29.18 1.57
CA GLU A 19 -9.74 -28.96 0.16
C GLU A 19 -9.81 -27.46 -0.16
N ARG A 20 -10.53 -26.65 0.60
CA ARG A 20 -10.62 -25.19 0.33
C ARG A 20 -9.31 -24.43 0.51
N LEU A 21 -8.39 -24.95 1.32
CA LEU A 21 -7.15 -24.27 1.70
C LEU A 21 -5.91 -25.04 1.19
N PRO A 22 -5.67 -25.05 -0.13
CA PRO A 22 -4.50 -25.71 -0.69
C PRO A 22 -3.20 -25.11 -0.12
N CYS A 23 -2.19 -25.97 0.02
CA CYS A 23 -0.83 -25.63 0.46
C CYS A 23 -0.70 -25.10 1.91
N ARG A 24 -1.78 -25.13 2.73
CA ARG A 24 -1.77 -24.68 4.13
C ARG A 24 -2.11 -25.76 5.15
N GLU A 25 -1.97 -27.03 4.77
CA GLU A 25 -2.28 -28.19 5.63
C GLU A 25 -1.51 -28.16 6.96
N THR A 26 -0.22 -27.82 6.93
CA THR A 26 0.63 -27.81 8.14
C THR A 26 0.24 -26.70 9.10
N GLN A 27 -0.07 -25.51 8.57
CA GLN A 27 -0.50 -24.38 9.39
C GLN A 27 -1.89 -24.64 9.99
N LEU A 28 -2.80 -25.20 9.18
CA LEU A 28 -4.13 -25.61 9.63
C LEU A 28 -4.05 -26.65 10.75
N ALA A 29 -3.27 -27.72 10.56
CA ALA A 29 -3.10 -28.76 11.56
C ALA A 29 -2.52 -28.21 12.88
N THR A 30 -1.57 -27.28 12.79
CA THR A 30 -0.95 -26.68 13.98
C THR A 30 -1.93 -25.76 14.70
N LEU A 31 -2.69 -24.92 13.98
CA LEU A 31 -3.71 -24.06 14.59
C LEU A 31 -4.81 -24.88 15.26
N LEU A 32 -5.30 -25.94 14.61
CA LEU A 32 -6.31 -26.83 15.20
C LEU A 32 -5.79 -27.56 16.45
N ALA A 33 -4.53 -28.00 16.43
CA ALA A 33 -3.90 -28.61 17.60
C ALA A 33 -3.74 -27.60 18.77
N LEU A 34 -3.50 -26.32 18.48
CA LEU A 34 -3.39 -25.26 19.49
C LEU A 34 -4.75 -24.84 20.06
N MET A 35 -5.80 -24.86 19.24
CA MET A 35 -7.17 -24.58 19.68
C MET A 35 -7.71 -25.72 20.54
N GLY A 36 -7.30 -26.96 20.28
CA GLY A 36 -7.74 -28.13 21.05
C GLY A 36 -9.25 -28.35 20.96
N GLN A 37 -9.83 -28.94 22.00
CA GLN A 37 -11.29 -29.10 22.10
C GLN A 37 -11.96 -27.77 22.44
N PRO A 38 -13.16 -27.48 21.93
CA PRO A 38 -13.89 -26.23 22.22
C PRO A 38 -14.09 -25.94 23.71
N ASP A 39 -14.17 -26.99 24.54
CA ASP A 39 -14.42 -26.86 25.98
C ASP A 39 -13.13 -26.62 26.79
N GLN A 40 -11.97 -26.86 26.19
CA GLN A 40 -10.67 -26.69 26.86
C GLN A 40 -10.21 -25.24 26.80
N TYR A 41 -9.38 -24.84 27.77
CA TYR A 41 -8.74 -23.53 27.73
C TYR A 41 -7.61 -23.52 26.70
N SER A 42 -7.75 -22.66 25.70
CA SER A 42 -6.69 -22.36 24.73
C SER A 42 -5.76 -21.26 25.25
N TYR A 43 -4.66 -21.02 24.51
CA TYR A 43 -3.70 -19.96 24.84
C TYR A 43 -4.36 -18.57 24.86
N PRO A 44 -4.03 -17.68 25.82
CA PRO A 44 -4.69 -16.38 25.96
C PRO A 44 -4.58 -15.50 24.71
N SER A 45 -3.40 -15.51 24.08
CA SER A 45 -3.14 -14.73 22.89
C SER A 45 -2.23 -15.48 21.91
N VAL A 46 -2.61 -15.43 20.64
CA VAL A 46 -1.87 -16.01 19.52
C VAL A 46 -1.56 -14.88 18.54
N PHE A 47 -0.28 -14.72 18.20
CA PHE A 47 0.17 -13.70 17.26
C PHE A 47 0.58 -14.36 15.94
N ILE A 48 -0.24 -14.16 14.91
CA ILE A 48 -0.04 -14.70 13.58
C ILE A 48 0.58 -13.62 12.69
N TYR A 49 1.78 -13.89 12.19
CA TYR A 49 2.49 -12.97 11.29
C TYR A 49 2.93 -13.64 9.99
N GLY A 50 3.11 -12.83 8.96
CA GLY A 50 3.54 -13.25 7.63
C GLY A 50 3.30 -12.14 6.61
N HIS A 51 3.78 -12.24 5.38
CA HIS A 51 3.58 -11.17 4.41
C HIS A 51 2.10 -10.99 3.99
N ARG A 52 1.84 -9.93 3.23
CA ARG A 52 0.56 -9.69 2.59
C ARG A 52 0.20 -10.86 1.67
N ALA A 53 -1.08 -11.25 1.67
CA ALA A 53 -1.63 -12.31 0.80
C ALA A 53 -1.11 -13.74 1.03
N THR A 54 -0.56 -14.03 2.21
CA THR A 54 -0.28 -15.41 2.67
C THR A 54 -1.52 -16.18 3.12
N GLY A 55 -2.70 -15.56 3.07
CA GLY A 55 -3.98 -16.20 3.40
C GLY A 55 -4.33 -16.23 4.89
N LYS A 56 -3.60 -15.52 5.77
CA LYS A 56 -3.83 -15.51 7.24
C LYS A 56 -5.29 -15.32 7.63
N SER A 57 -5.89 -14.20 7.24
CA SER A 57 -7.29 -13.88 7.58
C SER A 57 -8.25 -14.89 6.95
N HIS A 58 -7.96 -15.37 5.73
CA HIS A 58 -8.80 -16.37 5.07
C HIS A 58 -8.79 -17.71 5.81
N VAL A 59 -7.61 -18.23 6.18
CA VAL A 59 -7.48 -19.49 6.92
C VAL A 59 -8.18 -19.40 8.27
N VAL A 60 -7.92 -18.35 9.05
CA VAL A 60 -8.52 -18.19 10.38
C VAL A 60 -10.04 -18.03 10.29
N LEU A 61 -10.55 -17.19 9.37
CA LEU A 61 -12.00 -17.01 9.22
C LEU A 61 -12.70 -18.27 8.69
N SER A 62 -12.07 -19.02 7.77
CA SER A 62 -12.64 -20.28 7.27
C SER A 62 -12.74 -21.32 8.38
N ILE A 63 -11.71 -21.46 9.23
CA ILE A 63 -11.75 -22.36 10.40
C ILE A 63 -12.91 -21.98 11.32
N MET A 64 -13.04 -20.70 11.64
CA MET A 64 -14.05 -20.22 12.60
C MET A 64 -15.48 -20.37 12.08
N LYS A 65 -15.69 -20.22 10.77
CA LYS A 65 -16.99 -20.42 10.12
C LYS A 65 -17.35 -21.90 9.99
N ASP A 66 -16.43 -22.74 9.52
CA ASP A 66 -16.71 -24.15 9.25
C ASP A 66 -16.85 -24.98 10.55
N LEU A 67 -16.18 -24.56 11.63
CA LEU A 67 -16.33 -25.15 12.97
C LEU A 67 -17.42 -24.50 13.82
N GLU A 68 -18.11 -23.48 13.30
CA GLU A 68 -19.17 -22.71 13.99
C GLU A 68 -18.77 -22.20 15.40
N LEU A 69 -17.49 -21.85 15.57
CA LEU A 69 -16.97 -21.39 16.86
C LEU A 69 -17.41 -19.94 17.13
N PRO A 70 -17.71 -19.57 18.39
CA PRO A 70 -18.11 -18.21 18.73
C PRO A 70 -16.91 -17.26 18.55
N HIS A 71 -16.97 -16.43 17.51
CA HIS A 71 -15.87 -15.53 17.16
C HIS A 71 -16.33 -14.11 16.85
N ALA A 72 -15.48 -13.14 17.15
CA ALA A 72 -15.61 -11.74 16.78
C ALA A 72 -14.45 -11.35 15.87
N SER A 73 -14.74 -11.00 14.61
CA SER A 73 -13.73 -10.50 13.66
C SER A 73 -13.78 -8.98 13.57
N VAL A 74 -12.66 -8.32 13.85
CA VAL A 74 -12.53 -6.85 13.86
C VAL A 74 -11.33 -6.43 13.02
N ASP A 75 -11.51 -5.49 12.09
CA ASP A 75 -10.40 -4.83 11.39
C ASP A 75 -9.91 -3.63 12.21
N CYS A 76 -8.65 -3.67 12.65
CA CYS A 76 -8.05 -2.57 13.40
C CYS A 76 -7.87 -1.29 12.57
N VAL A 77 -8.03 -1.35 11.24
CA VAL A 77 -8.02 -0.13 10.39
C VAL A 77 -9.35 0.61 10.48
N GLU A 78 -10.47 -0.09 10.62
CA GLU A 78 -11.80 0.52 10.77
C GLU A 78 -11.97 1.12 12.18
N CYS A 79 -11.38 0.48 13.18
CA CYS A 79 -11.40 0.95 14.56
C CYS A 79 -10.40 2.09 14.74
N VAL A 80 -10.83 3.35 14.58
CA VAL A 80 -9.97 4.52 14.86
C VAL A 80 -9.78 4.75 16.36
N SER A 81 -10.75 4.35 17.18
CA SER A 81 -10.72 4.47 18.64
C SER A 81 -10.86 3.11 19.33
N SER A 82 -10.27 2.99 20.52
CA SER A 82 -10.39 1.80 21.38
C SER A 82 -11.85 1.48 21.73
N GLY A 83 -12.71 2.51 21.84
CA GLY A 83 -14.13 2.34 22.10
C GLY A 83 -14.90 1.64 20.98
N LEU A 84 -14.57 1.89 19.71
CA LEU A 84 -15.20 1.19 18.58
C LEU A 84 -14.83 -0.29 18.57
N LEU A 85 -13.58 -0.62 18.89
CA LEU A 85 -13.13 -2.00 19.03
C LEU A 85 -13.93 -2.73 20.11
N PHE A 86 -14.07 -2.13 21.29
CA PHE A 86 -14.85 -2.71 22.39
C PHE A 86 -16.32 -2.90 22.00
N HIS A 87 -16.90 -1.92 21.30
CA HIS A 87 -18.28 -1.98 20.82
C HIS A 87 -18.48 -3.13 19.83
N GLN A 88 -17.59 -3.29 18.84
CA GLN A 88 -17.69 -4.38 17.87
C GLN A 88 -17.53 -5.75 18.52
N VAL A 89 -16.60 -5.91 19.47
CA VAL A 89 -16.40 -7.17 20.20
C VAL A 89 -17.62 -7.53 21.05
N LEU A 90 -18.17 -6.58 21.81
CA LEU A 90 -19.38 -6.84 22.61
C LEU A 90 -20.59 -7.13 21.72
N SER A 91 -20.75 -6.39 20.62
CA SER A 91 -21.85 -6.60 19.67
C SER A 91 -21.80 -7.98 19.02
N ALA A 92 -20.60 -8.48 18.72
CA ALA A 92 -20.44 -9.79 18.09
C ALA A 92 -20.78 -10.96 19.05
N PHE A 93 -20.44 -10.84 20.34
CA PHE A 93 -20.68 -11.92 21.29
C PHE A 93 -22.05 -11.87 21.98
N PHE A 94 -22.54 -10.68 22.32
CA PHE A 94 -23.73 -10.51 23.16
C PHE A 94 -24.86 -9.76 22.45
N GLY A 95 -24.67 -9.33 21.20
CA GLY A 95 -25.64 -8.58 20.42
C GLY A 95 -25.57 -7.06 20.63
N PRO A 96 -26.34 -6.29 19.83
CA PRO A 96 -26.26 -4.83 19.78
C PRO A 96 -26.72 -4.14 21.08
N ASP A 97 -27.63 -4.76 21.83
CA ASP A 97 -28.15 -4.21 23.08
C ASP A 97 -27.07 -4.12 24.17
N ALA A 98 -26.15 -5.10 24.19
CA ALA A 98 -25.00 -5.08 25.09
C ALA A 98 -23.97 -4.01 24.70
N ALA A 99 -23.83 -3.74 23.41
CA ALA A 99 -22.92 -2.74 22.89
C ALA A 99 -23.43 -1.31 23.17
N ALA A 100 -24.75 -1.10 23.19
CA ALA A 100 -25.37 0.18 23.53
C ALA A 100 -25.19 0.58 25.01
N LEU A 101 -24.88 -0.36 25.89
CA LEU A 101 -24.58 -0.09 27.31
C LEU A 101 -23.19 0.52 27.52
N LEU A 102 -22.33 0.54 26.49
CA LEU A 102 -21.03 1.19 26.57
C LEU A 102 -21.20 2.72 26.67
N PRO A 103 -20.49 3.39 27.59
CA PRO A 103 -20.47 4.84 27.63
C PRO A 103 -19.79 5.41 26.38
N ARG A 104 -20.10 6.66 26.02
CA ARG A 104 -19.57 7.35 24.82
C ARG A 104 -18.03 7.33 24.69
N CYS A 105 -17.31 7.27 25.80
CA CYS A 105 -15.87 7.05 25.84
C CYS A 105 -15.58 5.86 26.74
N PRO A 106 -15.54 4.63 26.20
CA PRO A 106 -15.36 3.45 27.03
C PRO A 106 -13.91 3.32 27.45
N SER A 107 -13.70 3.18 28.75
CA SER A 107 -12.41 2.75 29.28
C SER A 107 -12.27 1.23 29.15
N LEU A 108 -11.03 0.73 29.20
CA LEU A 108 -10.76 -0.71 29.29
C LEU A 108 -11.49 -1.34 30.50
N SER A 109 -11.54 -0.65 31.65
CA SER A 109 -12.23 -1.13 32.84
C SER A 109 -13.74 -1.27 32.63
N ASP A 110 -14.36 -0.33 31.91
CA ASP A 110 -15.79 -0.42 31.58
C ASP A 110 -16.06 -1.62 30.68
N PHE A 111 -15.19 -1.85 29.68
CA PHE A 111 -15.26 -3.01 28.81
C PHE A 111 -15.16 -4.32 29.59
N VAL A 112 -14.15 -4.48 30.47
CA VAL A 112 -13.99 -5.70 31.28
C VAL A 112 -15.17 -5.90 32.23
N ARG A 113 -15.68 -4.84 32.86
CA ARG A 113 -16.85 -4.92 33.75
C ARG A 113 -18.10 -5.39 32.98
N LEU A 114 -18.39 -4.76 31.84
CA LEU A 114 -19.54 -5.12 31.01
C LEU A 114 -19.40 -6.54 30.46
N TYR A 115 -18.21 -6.92 30.01
CA TYR A 115 -17.95 -8.28 29.54
C TYR A 115 -18.21 -9.30 30.65
N LYS A 116 -17.72 -9.09 31.88
CA LYS A 116 -17.97 -9.99 33.02
C LYS A 116 -19.46 -10.11 33.36
N GLN A 117 -20.16 -8.99 33.35
CA GLN A 117 -21.60 -8.97 33.61
C GLN A 117 -22.36 -9.80 32.57
N MET A 118 -21.99 -9.68 31.29
CA MET A 118 -22.63 -10.44 30.21
C MET A 118 -22.20 -11.91 30.19
N SER A 119 -20.93 -12.22 30.45
CA SER A 119 -20.42 -13.59 30.60
C SER A 119 -21.14 -14.34 31.73
N SER A 120 -21.51 -13.65 32.81
CA SER A 120 -22.30 -14.26 33.89
C SER A 120 -23.72 -14.62 33.46
N ASN A 121 -24.30 -13.88 32.51
CA ASN A 121 -25.65 -14.14 31.99
C ASN A 121 -25.65 -15.23 30.91
N SER A 122 -24.57 -15.33 30.12
CA SER A 122 -24.35 -16.38 29.12
C SER A 122 -22.97 -17.03 29.36
N PRO A 123 -22.86 -18.00 30.27
CA PRO A 123 -21.58 -18.66 30.52
C PRO A 123 -21.06 -19.32 29.25
N ALA A 124 -19.77 -19.18 28.99
CA ALA A 124 -19.13 -19.78 27.83
C ALA A 124 -19.08 -21.31 28.01
N THR A 125 -19.87 -22.04 27.23
CA THR A 125 -19.70 -23.49 27.07
C THR A 125 -18.47 -23.82 26.24
N GLN A 126 -18.05 -22.88 25.36
CA GLN A 126 -16.93 -23.02 24.44
C GLN A 126 -16.02 -21.79 24.46
N THR A 127 -14.75 -21.98 24.08
CA THR A 127 -13.76 -20.92 23.83
C THR A 127 -14.31 -19.82 22.90
N ARG A 128 -14.26 -18.55 23.32
CA ARG A 128 -14.59 -17.40 22.47
C ARG A 128 -13.34 -16.80 21.82
N TYR A 129 -13.38 -16.60 20.51
CA TYR A 129 -12.24 -16.09 19.75
C TYR A 129 -12.40 -14.63 19.34
N ILE A 130 -11.43 -13.80 19.66
CA ILE A 130 -11.37 -12.41 19.18
C ILE A 130 -10.28 -12.33 18.13
N ILE A 131 -10.65 -12.06 16.88
CA ILE A 131 -9.74 -12.01 15.74
C ILE A 131 -9.56 -10.55 15.37
N LEU A 132 -8.35 -10.04 15.58
CA LEU A 132 -7.97 -8.67 15.24
C LEU A 132 -7.14 -8.70 13.97
N ASP A 133 -7.73 -8.27 12.85
CA ASP A 133 -7.01 -8.12 11.59
C ASP A 133 -6.22 -6.82 11.56
N ARG A 134 -5.07 -6.82 10.89
CA ARG A 134 -4.12 -5.69 10.80
C ARG A 134 -3.81 -5.05 12.16
N ALA A 135 -3.45 -5.89 13.12
CA ALA A 135 -3.14 -5.48 14.50
C ALA A 135 -1.99 -4.46 14.60
N GLU A 136 -1.25 -4.18 13.53
CA GLU A 136 -0.18 -3.17 13.47
C GLU A 136 -0.63 -1.76 13.87
N ARG A 137 -1.90 -1.41 13.65
CA ARG A 137 -2.51 -0.13 14.03
C ARG A 137 -2.73 0.01 15.54
N MET A 138 -2.81 -1.11 16.26
CA MET A 138 -2.98 -1.12 17.72
C MET A 138 -1.79 -0.51 18.46
N ARG A 139 -0.62 -0.42 17.81
CA ARG A 139 0.58 0.23 18.36
C ARG A 139 0.47 1.74 18.36
N ASP A 140 -0.33 2.30 17.45
CA ASP A 140 -0.57 3.74 17.34
C ASP A 140 -1.70 4.20 18.28
N MET A 141 -2.48 3.26 18.82
CA MET A 141 -3.55 3.51 19.80
C MET A 141 -2.99 3.65 21.22
N ASP A 142 -3.89 3.63 22.21
CA ASP A 142 -3.55 3.70 23.62
C ASP A 142 -2.53 2.61 24.04
N PHE A 143 -1.45 3.04 24.69
CA PHE A 143 -0.36 2.14 25.14
C PHE A 143 -0.83 1.01 26.06
N SER A 144 -1.95 1.19 26.77
CA SER A 144 -2.52 0.19 27.68
C SER A 144 -3.37 -0.89 26.98
N LEU A 145 -3.80 -0.65 25.74
CA LEU A 145 -4.77 -1.51 25.05
C LEU A 145 -4.17 -2.87 24.69
N LEU A 146 -2.98 -2.87 24.08
CA LEU A 146 -2.32 -4.11 23.65
C LEU A 146 -1.98 -5.04 24.84
N PRO A 147 -1.30 -4.57 25.92
CA PRO A 147 -1.04 -5.41 27.09
C PRO A 147 -2.32 -5.97 27.73
N ALA A 148 -3.39 -5.18 27.75
CA ALA A 148 -4.67 -5.61 28.31
C ALA A 148 -5.33 -6.70 27.47
N LEU A 149 -5.31 -6.57 26.14
CA LEU A 149 -5.87 -7.59 25.24
C LEU A 149 -5.10 -8.92 25.32
N LEU A 150 -3.77 -8.87 25.45
CA LEU A 150 -2.96 -10.08 25.60
C LEU A 150 -3.28 -10.86 26.89
N ARG A 151 -3.69 -10.15 27.94
CA ARG A 151 -4.11 -10.71 29.25
C ARG A 151 -5.62 -10.73 29.43
N LEU A 152 -6.40 -10.60 28.36
CA LEU A 152 -7.85 -10.45 28.47
C LEU A 152 -8.51 -11.65 29.16
N GLN A 153 -8.00 -12.86 28.91
CA GLN A 153 -8.46 -14.09 29.54
C GLN A 153 -8.39 -14.02 31.08
N GLU A 154 -7.29 -13.47 31.62
CA GLU A 154 -7.10 -13.26 33.07
C GLU A 154 -7.94 -12.09 33.60
N LEU A 155 -8.07 -11.02 32.82
CA LEU A 155 -8.85 -9.86 33.25
C LEU A 155 -10.34 -10.19 33.36
N VAL A 156 -10.85 -11.01 32.45
CA VAL A 156 -12.26 -11.38 32.36
C VAL A 156 -12.59 -12.64 33.18
N ASN A 157 -11.63 -13.53 33.43
CA ASN A 157 -11.85 -14.86 34.01
C ASN A 157 -12.85 -15.70 33.18
N ASP A 158 -12.73 -15.66 31.87
CA ASP A 158 -13.55 -16.43 30.92
C ASP A 158 -12.65 -17.03 29.85
N ASN A 159 -13.11 -18.07 29.16
CA ASN A 159 -12.34 -18.78 28.15
C ASN A 159 -12.30 -17.98 26.83
N VAL A 160 -11.45 -16.95 26.80
CA VAL A 160 -11.28 -16.04 25.67
C VAL A 160 -9.87 -16.17 25.10
N THR A 161 -9.77 -16.26 23.78
CA THR A 161 -8.49 -16.27 23.05
C THR A 161 -8.44 -15.13 22.04
N VAL A 162 -7.39 -14.31 22.12
CA VAL A 162 -7.17 -13.19 21.22
C VAL A 162 -6.17 -13.60 20.13
N ILE A 163 -6.61 -13.61 18.88
CA ILE A 163 -5.79 -13.88 17.70
C ILE A 163 -5.46 -12.55 17.03
N LEU A 164 -4.18 -12.19 17.02
CA LEU A 164 -3.66 -10.99 16.38
C LEU A 164 -3.09 -11.35 15.02
N LEU A 165 -3.60 -10.74 13.94
CA LEU A 165 -3.06 -10.91 12.59
C LEU A 165 -2.24 -9.67 12.21
N SER A 166 -0.98 -9.85 11.82
CA SER A 166 -0.13 -8.74 11.38
C SER A 166 0.79 -9.11 10.22
N GLU A 167 1.29 -8.12 9.50
CA GLU A 167 2.41 -8.26 8.57
C GLU A 167 3.77 -8.05 9.26
N ILE A 168 3.75 -7.43 10.44
CA ILE A 168 4.95 -7.04 11.17
C ILE A 168 5.33 -8.12 12.19
N VAL A 169 6.63 -8.29 12.43
CA VAL A 169 7.15 -9.22 13.44
C VAL A 169 6.90 -8.69 14.86
N TRP A 170 6.70 -9.60 15.81
CA TRP A 170 6.30 -9.31 17.19
C TRP A 170 7.26 -8.38 17.94
N GLU A 171 8.55 -8.37 17.63
CA GLU A 171 9.54 -7.53 18.32
C GLU A 171 9.20 -6.04 18.23
N LYS A 172 8.51 -5.60 17.16
CA LYS A 172 8.06 -4.21 16.98
C LYS A 172 6.77 -3.88 17.73
N PHE A 173 6.16 -4.84 18.42
CA PHE A 173 4.96 -4.68 19.25
C PHE A 173 5.28 -4.56 20.73
N ARG A 174 6.49 -4.93 21.17
CA ARG A 174 6.87 -4.91 22.59
C ARG A 174 6.81 -3.47 23.13
N PRO A 175 5.93 -3.16 24.10
CA PRO A 175 5.91 -1.86 24.76
C PRO A 175 7.05 -1.77 25.78
N ASN A 176 7.44 -0.53 26.11
CA ASN A 176 8.52 -0.27 27.08
C ASN A 176 8.23 -0.83 28.49
N THR A 177 6.95 -0.95 28.85
CA THR A 177 6.50 -1.43 30.17
C THR A 177 6.45 -2.97 30.27
N GLY A 178 6.78 -3.69 29.20
CA GLY A 178 6.61 -5.14 29.10
C GLY A 178 5.15 -5.54 28.85
N CYS A 179 4.97 -6.76 28.34
CA CYS A 179 3.66 -7.36 28.07
C CYS A 179 3.74 -8.89 28.21
N PHE A 180 2.58 -9.54 28.33
CA PHE A 180 2.48 -10.99 28.20
C PHE A 180 2.88 -11.40 26.78
N GLU A 181 3.76 -12.40 26.63
CA GLU A 181 4.21 -12.84 25.31
C GLU A 181 3.20 -13.81 24.68
N PRO A 182 2.58 -13.44 23.54
CA PRO A 182 1.67 -14.32 22.83
C PRO A 182 2.44 -15.46 22.16
N LEU A 183 1.71 -16.53 21.82
CA LEU A 183 2.27 -17.61 21.00
C LEU A 183 2.51 -17.10 19.57
N LEU A 184 3.76 -17.13 19.13
CA LEU A 184 4.15 -16.68 17.79
C LEU A 184 3.88 -17.77 16.76
N PHE A 185 3.12 -17.42 15.72
CA PHE A 185 2.79 -18.32 14.64
C PHE A 185 3.08 -17.68 13.28
N HIS A 186 3.97 -18.31 12.51
CA HIS A 186 4.44 -17.77 11.24
C HIS A 186 3.71 -18.41 10.04
N PHE A 187 3.19 -17.56 9.16
CA PHE A 187 2.68 -17.94 7.84
C PHE A 187 3.75 -17.65 6.78
N PRO A 188 4.43 -18.69 6.25
CA PRO A 188 5.46 -18.51 5.24
C PRO A 188 4.86 -18.09 3.89
N ASP A 189 5.66 -17.43 3.06
CA ASP A 189 5.27 -17.10 1.69
C ASP A 189 5.03 -18.35 0.85
N TYR A 190 4.15 -18.21 -0.15
CA TYR A 190 3.89 -19.30 -1.09
C TYR A 190 5.07 -19.51 -2.03
N SER A 191 5.48 -20.77 -2.21
CA SER A 191 6.46 -21.11 -3.24
C SER A 191 5.86 -20.99 -4.64
N LYS A 192 6.71 -20.92 -5.68
CA LYS A 192 6.24 -20.87 -7.08
C LYS A 192 5.33 -22.05 -7.41
N ALA A 193 5.67 -23.25 -6.95
CA ALA A 193 4.87 -24.46 -7.18
C ALA A 193 3.50 -24.38 -6.49
N GLU A 194 3.46 -23.89 -5.25
CA GLU A 194 2.20 -23.68 -4.52
C GLU A 194 1.32 -22.62 -5.20
N LEU A 195 1.90 -21.52 -5.67
CA LEU A 195 1.14 -20.51 -6.42
C LEU A 195 0.54 -21.07 -7.71
N VAL A 196 1.27 -21.92 -8.44
CA VAL A 196 0.71 -22.61 -9.61
C VAL A 196 -0.50 -23.45 -9.22
N GLN A 197 -0.38 -24.24 -8.15
CA GLN A 197 -1.48 -25.09 -7.67
C GLN A 197 -2.71 -24.24 -7.29
N ILE A 198 -2.51 -23.20 -6.47
CA ILE A 198 -3.60 -22.33 -5.99
C ILE A 198 -4.27 -21.59 -7.15
N LEU A 199 -3.50 -21.00 -8.06
CA LEU A 199 -4.08 -20.26 -9.19
C LEU A 199 -4.76 -21.19 -10.19
N SER A 200 -4.26 -22.42 -10.37
CA SER A 200 -4.85 -23.37 -11.32
C SER A 200 -6.25 -23.85 -10.95
N TRP A 201 -6.68 -23.66 -9.69
CA TRP A 201 -8.02 -24.02 -9.24
C TRP A 201 -9.11 -23.17 -9.90
N ASP A 202 -8.85 -21.87 -10.09
CA ASP A 202 -9.77 -20.89 -10.69
C ASP A 202 -9.80 -21.00 -12.24
N HIS A 203 -9.67 -22.21 -12.80
CA HIS A 203 -9.66 -22.43 -14.25
C HIS A 203 -11.03 -22.13 -14.88
N HIS A 204 -11.01 -21.53 -16.07
CA HIS A 204 -12.23 -21.29 -16.84
C HIS A 204 -12.76 -22.63 -17.41
N PRO A 205 -14.08 -22.92 -17.32
CA PRO A 205 -14.65 -24.21 -17.73
C PRO A 205 -14.50 -24.54 -19.22
N SER A 206 -14.17 -23.55 -20.06
CA SER A 206 -14.03 -23.73 -21.51
C SER A 206 -12.70 -24.31 -21.98
N TYR A 207 -11.69 -24.42 -21.11
CA TYR A 207 -10.34 -24.87 -21.51
C TYR A 207 -9.83 -25.99 -20.62
N THR A 208 -8.88 -26.77 -21.14
CA THR A 208 -8.24 -27.85 -20.39
C THR A 208 -7.43 -27.29 -19.21
N PRO A 209 -7.49 -27.96 -18.03
CA PRO A 209 -6.76 -27.50 -16.84
C PRO A 209 -5.24 -27.51 -17.05
N GLU A 210 -4.73 -28.39 -17.93
CA GLU A 210 -3.32 -28.48 -18.30
C GLU A 210 -2.81 -27.24 -19.05
N LEU A 211 -3.64 -26.70 -19.95
CA LEU A 211 -3.34 -25.47 -20.68
C LEU A 211 -3.32 -24.27 -19.73
N TYR A 212 -4.28 -24.20 -18.81
CA TYR A 212 -4.33 -23.15 -17.80
C TYR A 212 -3.13 -23.21 -16.84
N ALA A 213 -2.74 -24.40 -16.37
CA ALA A 213 -1.54 -24.58 -15.55
C ALA A 213 -0.25 -24.17 -16.29
N SER A 214 -0.18 -24.45 -17.59
CA SER A 214 0.93 -24.01 -18.44
C SER A 214 0.97 -22.48 -18.59
N TYR A 215 -0.19 -21.84 -18.77
CA TYR A 215 -0.34 -20.39 -18.79
C TYR A 215 0.12 -19.74 -17.46
N ILE A 216 -0.33 -20.28 -16.32
CA ILE A 216 0.08 -19.78 -15.00
C ILE A 216 1.59 -19.94 -14.79
N ASN A 217 2.18 -21.03 -15.25
CA ASN A 217 3.64 -21.22 -15.20
C ASN A 217 4.40 -20.14 -16.00
N ILE A 218 3.89 -19.78 -17.18
CA ILE A 218 4.42 -18.69 -18.01
C ILE A 218 4.29 -17.35 -17.28
N LEU A 219 3.10 -17.06 -16.76
CA LEU A 219 2.80 -15.82 -16.05
C LEU A 219 3.72 -15.66 -14.84
N LEU A 220 3.82 -16.69 -13.98
CA LEU A 220 4.74 -16.68 -12.84
C LEU A 220 6.20 -16.64 -13.28
N GLY A 221 6.56 -17.15 -14.45
CA GLY A 221 7.91 -16.99 -15.01
C GLY A 221 8.32 -15.52 -15.16
N VAL A 222 7.39 -14.66 -15.57
CA VAL A 222 7.63 -13.21 -15.76
C VAL A 222 7.44 -12.45 -14.44
N PHE A 223 6.30 -12.66 -13.77
CA PHE A 223 5.88 -11.81 -12.65
C PHE A 223 6.47 -12.19 -11.29
N PHE A 224 6.91 -13.43 -11.06
CA PHE A 224 7.36 -13.88 -9.72
C PHE A 224 8.59 -13.14 -9.20
N SER A 225 9.39 -12.54 -10.09
CA SER A 225 10.53 -11.70 -9.73
C SER A 225 10.12 -10.34 -9.13
N VAL A 226 8.95 -9.82 -9.51
CA VAL A 226 8.45 -8.49 -9.13
C VAL A 226 7.32 -8.56 -8.12
N CYS A 227 6.35 -9.47 -8.32
CA CYS A 227 5.15 -9.60 -7.50
C CYS A 227 4.99 -11.04 -6.97
N ARG A 228 4.79 -11.15 -5.65
CA ARG A 228 4.46 -12.41 -4.95
C ARG A 228 3.09 -12.37 -4.27
N ASP A 229 2.31 -11.30 -4.48
CA ASP A 229 0.95 -11.19 -3.92
C ASP A 229 -0.02 -12.04 -4.76
N LEU A 230 -0.61 -13.05 -4.13
CA LEU A 230 -1.57 -13.97 -4.75
C LEU A 230 -2.77 -13.23 -5.37
N ARG A 231 -3.26 -12.15 -4.73
CA ARG A 231 -4.44 -11.42 -5.20
C ARG A 231 -4.16 -10.67 -6.50
N GLU A 232 -3.00 -10.02 -6.57
CA GLU A 232 -2.56 -9.29 -7.76
C GLU A 232 -2.23 -10.27 -8.89
N LEU A 233 -1.57 -11.39 -8.58
CA LEU A 233 -1.31 -12.45 -9.58
C LEU A 233 -2.60 -13.05 -10.13
N ARG A 234 -3.62 -13.28 -9.29
CA ARG A 234 -4.94 -13.73 -9.75
C ARG A 234 -5.62 -12.72 -10.65
N HIS A 235 -5.59 -11.44 -10.27
CA HIS A 235 -6.15 -10.37 -11.11
C HIS A 235 -5.45 -10.28 -12.48
N LEU A 236 -4.12 -10.31 -12.50
CA LEU A 236 -3.33 -10.31 -13.74
C LEU A 236 -3.54 -11.57 -14.58
N ALA A 237 -3.75 -12.72 -13.94
CA ALA A 237 -4.05 -13.98 -14.62
C ALA A 237 -5.38 -13.88 -15.37
N VAL A 238 -6.44 -13.38 -14.72
CA VAL A 238 -7.76 -13.20 -15.36
C VAL A 238 -7.69 -12.21 -16.52
N LEU A 239 -7.04 -11.06 -16.32
CA LEU A 239 -6.95 -9.98 -17.31
C LEU A 239 -6.24 -10.40 -18.60
N ASN A 240 -5.12 -11.13 -18.48
CA ASN A 240 -4.29 -11.50 -19.62
C ASN A 240 -4.69 -12.84 -20.26
N PHE A 241 -5.64 -13.58 -19.67
CA PHE A 241 -6.04 -14.89 -20.18
C PHE A 241 -6.74 -14.80 -21.54
N SER A 242 -7.57 -13.77 -21.75
CA SER A 242 -8.22 -13.52 -23.05
C SER A 242 -7.19 -13.40 -24.19
N LYS A 243 -6.10 -12.66 -23.97
CA LYS A 243 -5.02 -12.47 -24.95
C LYS A 243 -4.20 -13.74 -25.19
N PHE A 244 -4.08 -14.60 -24.16
CA PHE A 244 -3.45 -15.91 -24.31
C PHE A 244 -4.24 -16.82 -25.25
N CYS A 245 -5.57 -16.73 -25.21
CA CYS A 245 -6.46 -17.57 -26.01
C CYS A 245 -6.66 -17.09 -27.46
N GLU A 246 -6.33 -15.84 -27.79
CA GLU A 246 -6.53 -15.27 -29.14
C GLU A 246 -5.93 -16.12 -30.28
N PRO A 247 -4.69 -16.66 -30.19
CA PRO A 247 -4.15 -17.53 -31.25
C PRO A 247 -4.85 -18.90 -31.36
N LEU A 248 -5.48 -19.36 -30.28
CA LEU A 248 -6.28 -20.59 -30.26
C LEU A 248 -7.63 -20.34 -30.96
N GLU A 249 -8.27 -19.21 -30.68
CA GLU A 249 -9.52 -18.80 -31.34
C GLU A 249 -9.34 -18.56 -32.83
N LYS A 250 -8.20 -18.00 -33.24
CA LYS A 250 -7.85 -17.81 -34.67
C LYS A 250 -7.41 -19.09 -35.37
N GLY A 251 -7.22 -20.20 -34.65
CA GLY A 251 -6.76 -21.48 -35.20
C GLY A 251 -5.29 -21.49 -35.66
N GLU A 252 -4.49 -20.50 -35.26
CA GLU A 252 -3.07 -20.37 -35.63
C GLU A 252 -2.17 -21.31 -34.81
N ALA A 253 -2.62 -21.71 -33.61
CA ALA A 253 -1.93 -22.61 -32.70
C ALA A 253 -2.88 -23.70 -32.17
N LYS A 254 -2.33 -24.88 -31.89
CA LYS A 254 -3.01 -25.95 -31.13
C LYS A 254 -2.68 -25.81 -29.65
N GLU A 255 -3.49 -26.43 -28.78
CA GLU A 255 -3.28 -26.47 -27.33
C GLU A 255 -1.90 -27.02 -26.93
N SER A 256 -1.29 -27.86 -27.77
CA SER A 256 0.05 -28.44 -27.58
C SER A 256 1.20 -27.47 -27.85
N ASP A 257 0.98 -26.39 -28.59
CA ASP A 257 2.04 -25.49 -29.08
C ASP A 257 2.37 -24.39 -28.05
N ILE A 258 2.71 -24.78 -26.82
CA ILE A 258 2.95 -23.89 -25.67
C ILE A 258 4.00 -22.82 -26.01
N HIS A 259 5.04 -23.17 -26.77
CA HIS A 259 6.11 -22.24 -27.12
C HIS A 259 5.66 -21.12 -28.09
N LYS A 260 4.71 -21.40 -29.00
CA LYS A 260 4.15 -20.36 -29.89
C LYS A 260 3.25 -19.40 -29.10
N LEU A 261 2.44 -19.94 -28.19
CA LEU A 261 1.60 -19.16 -27.29
C LEU A 261 2.43 -18.26 -26.37
N TRP A 262 3.54 -18.80 -25.83
CA TRP A 262 4.49 -18.06 -25.02
C TRP A 262 5.09 -16.86 -25.77
N LYS A 263 5.61 -17.07 -26.98
CA LYS A 263 6.21 -16.00 -27.80
C LYS A 263 5.23 -14.88 -28.12
N ASN A 264 3.95 -15.20 -28.29
CA ASN A 264 2.93 -14.18 -28.57
C ASN A 264 2.61 -13.34 -27.33
N ILE A 265 2.50 -13.98 -26.16
CA ILE A 265 2.06 -13.30 -24.94
C ILE A 265 3.19 -12.63 -24.16
N GLU A 266 4.43 -13.12 -24.25
CA GLU A 266 5.59 -12.59 -23.52
C GLU A 266 5.74 -11.06 -23.63
N PRO A 267 5.76 -10.43 -24.82
CA PRO A 267 5.90 -8.98 -24.92
C PRO A 267 4.70 -8.23 -24.32
N HIS A 268 3.51 -8.85 -24.33
CA HIS A 268 2.31 -8.27 -23.72
C HIS A 268 2.40 -8.31 -22.19
N LEU A 269 2.87 -9.40 -21.59
CA LEU A 269 3.07 -9.51 -20.14
C LEU A 269 4.14 -8.54 -19.65
N GLN A 270 5.22 -8.35 -20.41
CA GLN A 270 6.24 -7.35 -20.07
C GLN A 270 5.68 -5.92 -20.06
N ARG A 271 4.79 -5.58 -21.00
CA ARG A 271 4.08 -4.29 -20.97
C ARG A 271 3.11 -4.19 -19.80
N ALA A 272 2.31 -5.24 -19.56
CA ALA A 272 1.37 -5.29 -18.43
C ALA A 272 2.07 -5.15 -17.08
N MET A 273 3.30 -5.67 -16.95
CA MET A 273 4.13 -5.51 -15.76
C MET A 273 4.52 -4.05 -15.52
N GLN A 274 4.73 -3.26 -16.56
CA GLN A 274 5.08 -1.84 -16.44
C GLN A 274 3.85 -0.96 -16.17
N THR A 275 2.68 -1.28 -16.74
CA THR A 275 1.49 -0.41 -16.69
C THR A 275 0.43 -0.86 -15.69
N VAL A 276 0.00 -2.13 -15.75
CA VAL A 276 -1.15 -2.64 -14.98
C VAL A 276 -0.77 -2.87 -13.53
N TYR A 277 0.43 -3.39 -13.27
CA TYR A 277 0.91 -3.59 -11.89
C TYR A 277 1.04 -2.26 -11.13
N LEU A 278 1.52 -1.21 -11.82
CA LEU A 278 1.57 0.16 -11.27
C LEU A 278 0.20 0.84 -11.22
N ARG A 279 -0.86 0.17 -11.70
CA ARG A 279 -2.24 0.68 -11.83
C ARG A 279 -2.32 2.00 -12.59
N GLU A 280 -1.43 2.19 -13.56
CA GLU A 280 -1.41 3.35 -14.44
C GLU A 280 -2.61 3.39 -15.40
N VAL A 281 -3.22 2.22 -15.63
CA VAL A 281 -4.41 2.02 -16.46
C VAL A 281 -5.40 1.18 -15.64
N SER A 282 -6.67 1.61 -15.62
CA SER A 282 -7.73 0.84 -14.96
C SER A 282 -7.97 -0.50 -15.68
N SER A 283 -8.43 -1.53 -14.97
CA SER A 283 -8.76 -2.84 -15.57
C SER A 283 -9.73 -2.72 -16.73
N VAL A 284 -10.73 -1.83 -16.62
CA VAL A 284 -11.72 -1.55 -17.69
C VAL A 284 -11.09 -0.88 -18.91
N GLN A 285 -10.15 0.05 -18.69
CA GLN A 285 -9.44 0.73 -19.79
C GLN A 285 -8.47 -0.24 -20.49
N TRP A 286 -7.87 -1.15 -19.73
CA TRP A 286 -7.04 -2.23 -20.27
C TRP A 286 -7.86 -3.25 -21.05
N GLU A 287 -9.08 -3.56 -20.58
CA GLU A 287 -10.00 -4.40 -21.32
C GLU A 287 -10.46 -3.74 -22.63
N GLN A 288 -10.73 -2.43 -22.60
CA GLN A 288 -11.10 -1.65 -23.78
C GLN A 288 -9.93 -1.51 -24.78
N GLN A 289 -8.68 -1.47 -24.30
CA GLN A 289 -7.50 -1.58 -25.16
C GLN A 289 -7.46 -2.88 -25.96
N PHE A 290 -8.05 -3.97 -25.45
CA PHE A 290 -8.15 -5.21 -26.22
C PHE A 290 -9.09 -5.08 -27.43
N PHE A 291 -10.11 -4.23 -27.36
CA PHE A 291 -11.13 -4.08 -28.40
C PHE A 291 -10.88 -2.91 -29.37
N PHE A 292 -10.29 -1.80 -28.90
CA PHE A 292 -10.01 -0.63 -29.73
C PHE A 292 -8.50 -0.29 -29.67
N SER A 293 -7.82 -0.42 -30.80
CA SER A 293 -6.51 0.20 -31.04
C SER A 293 -6.74 1.70 -31.28
N PRO A 294 -6.63 2.55 -30.23
CA PRO A 294 -5.33 3.13 -29.91
C PRO A 294 -5.03 3.22 -28.40
N LEU A 295 -3.75 3.49 -28.09
CA LEU A 295 -3.19 3.67 -26.75
C LEU A 295 -4.04 4.63 -25.87
N PRO A 296 -4.43 4.23 -24.65
CA PRO A 296 -4.99 5.13 -23.67
C PRO A 296 -3.87 6.00 -23.12
N VAL A 297 -4.25 7.23 -22.81
CA VAL A 297 -3.44 8.18 -22.07
C VAL A 297 -3.19 7.59 -20.68
N VAL A 298 -1.99 7.06 -20.48
CA VAL A 298 -1.49 6.56 -19.19
C VAL A 298 -1.57 7.69 -18.15
N LEU A 299 -2.02 7.41 -16.92
CA LEU A 299 -2.11 8.42 -15.84
C LEU A 299 -0.79 9.16 -15.59
N SER A 300 0.35 8.47 -15.76
CA SER A 300 1.71 9.03 -15.65
C SER A 300 2.04 10.04 -16.77
N ALA A 301 1.35 9.98 -17.91
CA ALA A 301 1.55 10.87 -19.05
C ALA A 301 0.79 12.21 -18.96
N HIS A 302 0.07 12.49 -17.85
CA HIS A 302 -0.59 13.78 -17.61
C HIS A 302 0.37 14.94 -17.27
N ALA A 303 1.56 14.97 -17.89
CA ALA A 303 2.44 16.13 -17.83
C ALA A 303 1.90 17.36 -18.62
N HIS A 304 0.66 17.31 -19.12
CA HIS A 304 -0.02 18.41 -19.80
C HIS A 304 -1.04 19.07 -18.86
N ILE A 305 -0.57 19.76 -17.83
CA ILE A 305 -1.42 20.66 -17.03
C ILE A 305 -1.45 22.02 -17.72
N GLU A 306 -2.64 22.46 -18.15
CA GLU A 306 -2.81 23.80 -18.71
C GLU A 306 -2.81 24.85 -17.60
N LEU A 307 -1.67 25.53 -17.45
CA LEU A 307 -1.49 26.62 -16.49
C LEU A 307 -1.65 27.99 -17.16
N PRO A 308 -2.13 29.02 -16.43
CA PRO A 308 -2.10 30.40 -16.90
C PRO A 308 -0.67 30.84 -17.27
N TYR A 309 -0.55 31.80 -18.18
CA TYR A 309 0.74 32.27 -18.70
C TYR A 309 1.73 32.65 -17.59
N TYR A 310 1.34 33.54 -16.66
CA TYR A 310 2.22 33.95 -15.56
C TYR A 310 2.50 32.81 -14.56
N SER A 311 1.54 31.91 -14.33
CA SER A 311 1.74 30.71 -13.50
C SER A 311 2.82 29.79 -14.09
N LYS A 312 2.89 29.65 -15.43
CA LYS A 312 3.97 28.89 -16.10
C LYS A 312 5.35 29.50 -15.81
N PHE A 313 5.49 30.82 -15.94
CA PHE A 313 6.75 31.51 -15.65
C PHE A 313 7.13 31.46 -14.17
N LEU A 314 6.16 31.64 -13.26
CA LEU A 314 6.39 31.51 -11.81
C LEU A 314 6.89 30.11 -11.47
N LEU A 315 6.34 29.07 -12.10
CA LEU A 315 6.76 27.70 -11.86
C LEU A 315 8.16 27.41 -12.40
N ILE A 316 8.50 27.90 -13.59
CA ILE A 316 9.86 27.81 -14.14
C ILE A 316 10.86 28.56 -13.22
N ALA A 317 10.51 29.77 -12.78
CA ALA A 317 11.35 30.56 -11.89
C ALA A 317 11.56 29.86 -10.54
N ALA A 318 10.51 29.26 -9.98
CA ALA A 318 10.57 28.47 -8.75
C ALA A 318 11.47 27.23 -8.91
N TYR A 319 11.38 26.53 -10.04
CA TYR A 319 12.26 25.40 -10.34
C TYR A 319 13.73 25.85 -10.38
N LEU A 320 14.03 26.93 -11.13
CA LEU A 320 15.37 27.50 -11.21
C LEU A 320 15.89 27.96 -9.84
N ALA A 321 15.03 28.54 -9.00
CA ALA A 321 15.39 28.94 -7.64
C ALA A 321 15.72 27.72 -6.75
N SER A 322 15.00 26.61 -6.91
CA SER A 322 15.13 25.43 -6.04
C SER A 322 16.33 24.55 -6.39
N PHE A 323 16.64 24.38 -7.67
CA PHE A 323 17.72 23.50 -8.13
C PHE A 323 19.07 24.22 -8.26
N ASN A 324 19.07 25.55 -8.41
CA ASN A 324 20.31 26.33 -8.46
C ASN A 324 20.66 26.97 -7.11
N PRO A 325 21.95 27.00 -6.73
CA PRO A 325 22.38 27.73 -5.54
C PRO A 325 22.27 29.25 -5.74
N ALA A 326 21.87 30.00 -4.71
CA ALA A 326 21.69 31.46 -4.79
C ALA A 326 22.94 32.24 -5.28
N ARG A 327 24.13 31.65 -5.14
CA ARG A 327 25.39 32.24 -5.63
C ARG A 327 25.46 32.35 -7.16
N THR A 328 24.77 31.47 -7.89
CA THR A 328 24.78 31.45 -9.36
C THR A 328 23.74 32.35 -9.99
N ASP A 329 22.79 32.88 -9.21
CA ASP A 329 21.74 33.78 -9.73
C ASP A 329 22.35 35.03 -10.37
N ARG A 330 23.41 35.56 -9.75
CA ARG A 330 24.26 36.64 -10.29
C ARG A 330 25.15 36.22 -11.46
N ARG A 331 24.94 35.08 -12.08
CA ARG A 331 25.59 34.71 -13.36
C ARG A 331 24.55 34.46 -14.44
N PHE A 332 23.33 34.10 -14.07
CA PHE A 332 22.29 33.72 -15.01
C PHE A 332 21.25 34.82 -15.25
N PHE A 333 20.99 35.70 -14.27
CA PHE A 333 19.80 36.57 -14.29
C PHE A 333 20.07 38.08 -14.32
N LEU A 334 21.32 38.57 -14.19
CA LEU A 334 21.62 40.00 -14.42
C LEU A 334 22.26 40.21 -15.79
N LYS A 335 21.74 41.18 -16.55
CA LYS A 335 22.26 41.54 -17.89
C LYS A 335 23.70 42.08 -17.88
N SER A 336 24.19 42.55 -16.74
CA SER A 336 25.54 43.11 -16.55
C SER A 336 26.33 42.36 -15.48
N HIS A 337 26.75 41.14 -15.80
CA HIS A 337 27.62 40.35 -14.94
C HIS A 337 29.08 40.82 -15.04
N GLY A 338 29.54 41.52 -14.01
CA GLY A 338 30.98 41.75 -13.83
C GLY A 338 31.74 40.42 -13.70
N LYS A 339 33.06 40.44 -13.97
CA LYS A 339 33.93 39.26 -13.80
C LYS A 339 33.88 38.79 -12.34
N ILE A 340 33.31 37.61 -12.09
CA ILE A 340 33.38 36.96 -10.78
C ILE A 340 34.86 36.68 -10.49
N ARG A 341 35.41 37.29 -9.43
CA ARG A 341 36.75 36.96 -8.93
C ARG A 341 36.75 35.47 -8.57
N LYS A 342 37.49 34.66 -9.33
CA LYS A 342 37.76 33.25 -9.01
C LYS A 342 38.60 33.23 -7.73
N THR A 343 37.97 33.14 -6.56
CA THR A 343 38.68 32.70 -5.37
C THR A 343 38.91 31.20 -5.54
N ASN A 344 40.17 30.79 -5.52
CA ASN A 344 40.58 29.40 -5.64
C ASN A 344 40.05 28.59 -4.45
N PHE A 345 38.82 28.12 -4.54
CA PHE A 345 38.33 27.07 -3.67
C PHE A 345 38.79 25.75 -4.27
N LEU A 346 39.68 25.07 -3.54
CA LEU A 346 40.03 23.67 -3.77
C LEU A 346 38.77 22.92 -4.20
N LYS A 347 38.84 22.23 -5.35
CA LYS A 347 37.81 21.32 -5.86
C LYS A 347 37.58 20.21 -4.86
N LYS A 348 36.85 20.51 -3.78
CA LYS A 348 36.39 19.53 -2.81
C LYS A 348 35.25 18.81 -3.50
N HIS A 349 35.59 17.65 -4.09
CA HIS A 349 34.75 16.66 -4.75
C HIS A 349 33.46 17.22 -5.32
N GLU A 350 33.40 17.30 -6.66
CA GLU A 350 32.17 17.49 -7.45
C GLU A 350 31.00 16.83 -6.73
N LYS A 351 30.28 17.68 -5.98
CA LYS A 351 29.28 17.25 -5.02
C LYS A 351 28.20 16.61 -5.88
N THR A 352 27.77 15.41 -5.49
CA THR A 352 26.53 14.76 -5.92
C THR A 352 25.57 15.79 -6.51
N SER A 353 25.19 15.59 -7.77
CA SER A 353 24.43 16.58 -8.53
C SER A 353 23.26 17.09 -7.69
N ASN A 354 23.02 18.41 -7.66
CA ASN A 354 22.00 19.00 -6.80
C ASN A 354 20.60 18.39 -7.05
N HIS A 355 20.38 17.82 -8.25
CA HIS A 355 19.20 17.03 -8.60
C HIS A 355 19.02 15.78 -7.75
N LEU A 356 20.09 15.08 -7.38
CA LEU A 356 20.05 13.89 -6.51
C LEU A 356 19.81 14.25 -5.04
N LEU A 357 20.19 15.45 -4.58
CA LEU A 357 19.88 15.92 -3.22
C LEU A 357 18.44 16.44 -3.08
N GLY A 358 17.77 16.70 -4.20
CA GLY A 358 16.41 17.23 -4.23
C GLY A 358 16.31 18.77 -4.11
N PRO A 359 15.08 19.31 -4.16
CA PRO A 359 14.80 20.73 -4.25
C PRO A 359 15.16 21.51 -2.97
N LYS A 360 15.91 22.60 -3.11
CA LYS A 360 16.31 23.46 -1.98
C LYS A 360 15.26 24.53 -1.69
N PRO A 361 15.01 24.88 -0.41
CA PRO A 361 14.09 25.96 -0.08
C PRO A 361 14.65 27.31 -0.52
N PHE A 362 13.79 28.19 -1.02
CA PHE A 362 14.12 29.55 -1.43
C PHE A 362 13.09 30.56 -0.89
N PRO A 363 13.50 31.80 -0.58
CA PRO A 363 12.58 32.84 -0.13
C PRO A 363 11.75 33.42 -1.28
N LEU A 364 10.58 33.99 -0.97
CA LEU A 364 9.71 34.67 -1.93
C LEU A 364 10.44 35.74 -2.76
N ASP A 365 11.30 36.55 -2.12
CA ASP A 365 12.04 37.61 -2.81
C ASP A 365 12.90 37.08 -3.95
N ARG A 366 13.53 35.91 -3.74
CA ARG A 366 14.37 35.25 -4.75
C ARG A 366 13.52 34.74 -5.91
N LEU A 367 12.34 34.20 -5.63
CA LEU A 367 11.39 33.78 -6.65
C LEU A 367 10.97 34.96 -7.53
N MET A 368 10.56 36.06 -6.91
CA MET A 368 10.10 37.25 -7.62
C MET A 368 11.23 37.87 -8.46
N ALA A 369 12.46 37.93 -7.94
CA ALA A 369 13.61 38.41 -8.69
C ALA A 369 13.90 37.57 -9.94
N ILE A 370 13.85 36.24 -9.82
CA ILE A 370 14.03 35.34 -10.96
C ILE A 370 12.86 35.47 -11.94
N PHE A 371 11.62 35.51 -11.45
CA PHE A 371 10.42 35.68 -12.28
C PHE A 371 10.51 36.95 -13.14
N TYR A 372 10.82 38.11 -12.55
CA TYR A 372 10.97 39.36 -13.31
C TYR A 372 12.18 39.38 -14.25
N SER A 373 13.18 38.53 -14.03
CA SER A 373 14.32 38.41 -14.96
C SER A 373 14.03 37.51 -16.17
N VAL A 374 13.13 36.53 -16.00
CA VAL A 374 12.80 35.50 -17.00
C VAL A 374 11.61 35.94 -17.86
N VAL A 375 10.71 36.76 -17.32
CA VAL A 375 9.59 37.34 -18.09
C VAL A 375 10.08 38.53 -18.91
N ASP A 376 9.87 38.50 -20.22
CA ASP A 376 10.30 39.59 -21.12
C ASP A 376 9.44 40.87 -20.99
N SER A 377 8.22 40.76 -20.46
CA SER A 377 7.31 41.90 -20.24
C SER A 377 7.52 42.58 -18.89
N ARG A 378 7.30 43.90 -18.84
CA ARG A 378 7.28 44.66 -17.58
C ARG A 378 5.98 44.35 -16.84
N VAL A 379 6.06 43.44 -15.87
CA VAL A 379 4.92 43.03 -15.04
C VAL A 379 4.94 43.82 -13.72
N ALA A 380 3.82 44.46 -13.37
CA ALA A 380 3.66 45.11 -12.06
C ALA A 380 3.37 44.05 -10.98
N PRO A 381 3.86 44.23 -9.74
CA PRO A 381 3.51 43.36 -8.61
C PRO A 381 2.05 43.55 -8.19
N THR A 382 1.14 42.87 -8.88
CA THR A 382 -0.30 42.88 -8.56
C THR A 382 -0.64 41.78 -7.57
N ALA A 383 -1.70 41.97 -6.78
CA ALA A 383 -2.23 40.96 -5.86
C ALA A 383 -2.56 39.62 -6.58
N SER A 384 -2.88 39.67 -7.88
CA SER A 384 -3.11 38.47 -8.70
C SER A 384 -1.88 37.57 -8.84
N ILE A 385 -0.65 38.11 -8.83
CA ILE A 385 0.57 37.30 -8.92
C ILE A 385 0.81 36.56 -7.62
N PHE A 386 0.64 37.24 -6.48
CA PHE A 386 0.73 36.60 -5.16
C PHE A 386 -0.39 35.57 -4.96
N SER A 387 -1.60 35.87 -5.45
CA SER A 387 -2.70 34.89 -5.48
C SER A 387 -2.34 33.67 -6.33
N GLN A 388 -1.69 33.85 -7.48
CA GLN A 388 -1.22 32.72 -8.31
C GLN A 388 -0.16 31.88 -7.61
N ILE A 389 0.77 32.49 -6.86
CA ILE A 389 1.75 31.75 -6.06
C ILE A 389 1.03 30.91 -4.99
N SER A 390 0.06 31.50 -4.28
CA SER A 390 -0.76 30.77 -3.31
C SER A 390 -1.54 29.63 -3.96
N SER A 391 -2.09 29.85 -5.17
CA SER A 391 -2.76 28.80 -5.95
C SER A 391 -1.81 27.67 -6.35
N LEU A 392 -0.57 27.99 -6.75
CA LEU A 392 0.44 26.97 -7.06
C LEU A 392 0.84 26.13 -5.83
N VAL A 393 0.79 26.71 -4.63
CA VAL A 393 0.97 25.99 -3.37
C VAL A 393 -0.22 25.08 -3.06
N THR A 394 -1.45 25.58 -3.22
CA THR A 394 -2.66 24.76 -3.03
C THR A 394 -2.75 23.61 -4.03
N LEU A 395 -2.26 23.81 -5.26
CA LEU A 395 -2.13 22.77 -6.29
C LEU A 395 -0.95 21.80 -6.06
N GLN A 396 -0.20 21.94 -4.96
CA GLN A 396 0.99 21.14 -4.61
C GLN A 396 2.14 21.17 -5.64
N LEU A 397 2.10 22.08 -6.62
CA LEU A 397 3.21 22.33 -7.55
C LEU A 397 4.37 23.04 -6.83
N LEU A 398 4.03 23.86 -5.83
CA LEU A 398 4.96 24.41 -4.85
C LEU A 398 4.59 23.90 -3.46
N SER A 399 5.58 23.75 -2.58
CA SER A 399 5.38 23.46 -1.16
C SER A 399 5.96 24.58 -0.32
N GLN A 400 5.17 25.09 0.62
CA GLN A 400 5.67 26.02 1.63
C GLN A 400 6.40 25.25 2.72
N VAL A 401 7.59 25.73 3.09
CA VAL A 401 8.45 25.11 4.10
C VAL A 401 8.48 26.02 5.32
N GLY A 402 7.72 25.65 6.34
CA GLY A 402 7.53 26.42 7.56
C GLY A 402 6.11 26.25 8.09
N HIS A 403 5.79 26.90 9.21
CA HIS A 403 4.40 27.02 9.65
C HIS A 403 3.67 28.06 8.78
N ASP A 404 2.40 27.80 8.46
CA ASP A 404 1.56 28.66 7.61
C ASP A 404 1.37 30.08 8.20
N ASP A 405 1.60 30.24 9.51
CA ASP A 405 1.36 31.49 10.26
C ASP A 405 2.43 32.58 10.06
N GLN A 406 3.52 32.30 9.32
CA GLN A 406 4.60 33.27 9.08
C GLN A 406 4.43 34.00 7.74
N LEU A 407 3.71 35.13 7.75
CA LEU A 407 3.57 36.02 6.58
C LEU A 407 4.87 36.74 6.20
N ASP A 408 5.78 36.98 7.16
CA ASP A 408 6.91 37.88 6.98
C ASP A 408 8.05 37.31 6.11
N SER A 409 8.20 35.98 6.02
CA SER A 409 9.25 35.38 5.17
C SER A 409 8.94 33.93 4.76
N PRO A 410 7.93 33.70 3.90
CA PRO A 410 7.62 32.35 3.45
C PRO A 410 8.78 31.80 2.60
N LYS A 411 9.15 30.56 2.89
CA LYS A 411 10.11 29.79 2.09
C LYS A 411 9.35 28.76 1.29
N TYR A 412 9.67 28.64 0.01
CA TYR A 412 9.04 27.71 -0.91
C TYR A 412 10.04 26.66 -1.41
N LYS A 413 9.53 25.50 -1.80
CA LYS A 413 10.22 24.45 -2.55
C LYS A 413 9.40 24.10 -3.79
N CYS A 414 10.11 23.78 -4.87
CA CYS A 414 9.46 23.30 -6.10
C CYS A 414 9.30 21.77 -6.02
N SER A 415 8.08 21.27 -6.23
CA SER A 415 7.76 19.84 -6.16
C SER A 415 7.78 19.14 -7.52
N VAL A 416 8.15 19.88 -8.57
CA VAL A 416 7.92 19.49 -9.97
C VAL A 416 9.19 18.89 -10.60
N SER A 417 8.99 17.90 -11.49
CA SER A 417 10.07 17.23 -12.21
C SER A 417 10.66 18.09 -13.33
N LEU A 418 11.87 17.72 -13.77
CA LEU A 418 12.54 18.39 -14.89
C LEU A 418 11.72 18.28 -16.19
N ASP A 419 11.21 17.09 -16.49
CA ASP A 419 10.47 16.83 -17.74
C ASP A 419 9.22 17.69 -17.87
N PHE A 420 8.52 17.89 -16.76
CA PHE A 420 7.35 18.77 -16.71
C PHE A 420 7.73 20.25 -16.95
N ILE A 421 8.83 20.72 -16.36
CA ILE A 421 9.32 22.09 -16.59
C ILE A 421 9.79 22.28 -18.03
N LEU A 422 10.44 21.28 -18.64
CA LEU A 422 10.82 21.32 -20.05
C LEU A 422 9.61 21.32 -20.98
N ALA A 423 8.53 20.60 -20.63
CA ALA A 423 7.27 20.65 -21.37
C ALA A 423 6.65 22.05 -21.31
N ILE A 424 6.57 22.64 -20.12
CA ILE A 424 6.08 24.00 -19.93
C ILE A 424 6.95 25.03 -20.66
N SER A 425 8.28 24.92 -20.58
CA SER A 425 9.17 25.88 -21.22
C SER A 425 9.02 25.88 -22.74
N ARG A 426 8.79 24.70 -23.35
CA ARG A 426 8.44 24.58 -24.77
C ARG A 426 7.12 25.29 -25.10
N CYS A 427 6.08 25.13 -24.28
CA CYS A 427 4.79 25.81 -24.50
C CYS A 427 4.88 27.34 -24.46
N VAL A 428 5.82 27.88 -23.69
CA VAL A 428 6.01 29.33 -23.51
C VAL A 428 7.10 29.86 -24.46
N MET A 429 7.69 29.00 -25.31
CA MET A 429 8.83 29.31 -26.18
C MET A 429 10.04 29.87 -25.42
N LEU A 430 10.20 29.50 -24.15
CA LEU A 430 11.33 29.90 -23.34
C LEU A 430 12.43 28.85 -23.39
N TYR A 431 13.59 29.23 -23.93
CA TYR A 431 14.75 28.35 -23.95
C TYR A 431 15.41 28.34 -22.57
N VAL A 432 15.21 27.26 -21.79
CA VAL A 432 15.95 27.03 -20.55
C VAL A 432 17.21 26.21 -20.90
N PRO A 433 18.43 26.78 -20.86
CA PRO A 433 19.64 26.05 -21.23
C PRO A 433 19.93 24.93 -20.22
N LYS A 434 20.35 23.74 -20.69
CA LYS A 434 20.81 22.63 -19.83
C LYS A 434 21.86 23.08 -18.79
N SER A 435 22.70 24.05 -19.15
CA SER A 435 23.73 24.64 -18.27
C SER A 435 23.19 25.44 -17.08
N VAL A 436 21.95 25.95 -17.18
CA VAL A 436 21.23 26.66 -16.11
C VAL A 436 20.43 25.69 -15.25
N ILE A 437 20.13 24.50 -15.78
CA ILE A 437 19.41 23.45 -15.06
C ILE A 437 20.37 22.64 -14.19
N GLY A 438 21.68 22.67 -14.47
CA GLY A 438 22.67 21.89 -13.71
C GLY A 438 22.70 20.41 -14.12
N SER A 439 22.05 20.04 -15.23
CA SER A 439 22.32 18.80 -15.94
C SER A 439 23.60 18.97 -16.77
N GLY A 440 24.73 18.98 -16.07
CA GLY A 440 25.99 18.64 -16.71
C GLY A 440 25.94 17.16 -17.06
N GLU A 441 25.54 16.84 -18.28
CA GLU A 441 26.10 15.66 -18.93
C GLU A 441 27.60 15.92 -19.04
N ALA A 442 28.38 14.98 -18.51
CA ALA A 442 29.83 14.93 -18.71
C ALA A 442 30.18 14.83 -20.20
#